data_AF-A0A822A830-F1
#
_entry.id   AF-A0A822A830-F1
#
_cell.length_a   1.000
_cell.length_b   1.000
_cell.length_c   1.000
_cell.angle_alpha   90.00
_cell.angle_beta   90.00
_cell.angle_gamma   90.00
#
_symmetry.space_group_name_H-M   'P 1'
#
loop_
_entity.id
_entity.type
_entity.pdbx_description
1 polymer ?
#
loop_
_entity_poly.entity_id
_entity_poly.type
_entity_poly.pdbx_seq_one_letter_code
_entity_poly.pdbx_strand_id
1 'polypeptide(L)'
;VNSKDENFLDLSIDVEENTSITTCLRVFSNIETLSGESKYYCETCRSKQEATKRMRIKKLPRILALHLKRFKYFESEDCTNSDRIYDLVSLVVHCGIGPNRGHYIAVVKRDGSWLVFDDETVDRLDPSNFEEFYGVSHDLGRQSETSYILFYESRDV
;
A
#
# COMPACT_ATOMS: atom_id res chain seq x y z
N VAL A 1 -8.21 28.88 0.83
CA VAL A 1 -7.90 27.43 0.78
C VAL A 1 -7.99 27.01 -0.67
N ASN A 2 -6.89 26.53 -1.26
CA ASN A 2 -6.91 25.98 -2.61
C ASN A 2 -7.18 24.47 -2.50
N SER A 3 -8.03 23.92 -3.38
CA SER A 3 -8.34 22.49 -3.42
C SER A 3 -8.32 22.05 -4.87
N LYS A 4 -7.64 20.92 -5.12
CA LYS A 4 -7.49 20.34 -6.44
C LYS A 4 -7.89 18.87 -6.35
N ASP A 5 -8.84 18.47 -7.18
CA ASP A 5 -9.24 17.07 -7.34
C ASP A 5 -8.35 16.41 -8.39
N GLU A 6 -7.84 15.22 -8.08
CA GLU A 6 -7.04 14.39 -8.99
C GLU A 6 -7.57 12.96 -8.99
N ASN A 7 -7.55 12.32 -10.15
CA ASN A 7 -7.92 10.91 -10.28
C ASN A 7 -6.67 10.04 -10.03
N PHE A 8 -6.89 8.84 -9.50
CA PHE A 8 -5.84 7.85 -9.27
C PHE A 8 -6.29 6.45 -9.72
N LEU A 9 -5.32 5.60 -10.05
CA LEU A 9 -5.52 4.18 -10.35
C LEU A 9 -4.93 3.30 -9.24
N ASP A 10 -3.78 3.71 -8.72
CA ASP A 10 -3.15 3.15 -7.53
C ASP A 10 -2.87 4.23 -6.49
N LEU A 11 -2.66 3.80 -5.25
CA LEU A 11 -2.18 4.63 -4.18
C LEU A 11 -0.81 4.14 -3.73
N SER A 12 0.21 4.95 -3.98
CA SER A 12 1.56 4.68 -3.49
C SER A 12 1.70 5.14 -2.04
N ILE A 13 1.70 4.20 -1.10
CA ILE A 13 1.78 4.46 0.34
C ILE A 13 3.19 4.28 0.87
N ASP A 14 3.66 5.25 1.65
CA ASP A 14 4.88 5.15 2.42
C ASP A 14 4.63 4.20 3.60
N VAL A 15 5.52 3.22 3.79
CA VAL A 15 5.37 2.22 4.85
C VAL A 15 6.40 2.46 5.95
N GLU A 16 5.93 2.54 7.19
CA GLU A 16 6.76 2.68 8.39
C GLU A 16 6.95 1.32 9.08
N GLU A 17 8.09 1.15 9.76
CA GLU A 17 8.42 -0.09 10.47
C GLU A 17 7.39 -0.44 11.55
N ASN A 18 6.95 -1.71 11.58
CA ASN A 18 5.99 -2.25 12.54
C ASN A 18 4.62 -1.56 12.54
N THR A 19 4.16 -1.12 11.35
CA THR A 19 2.86 -0.47 11.18
C THR A 19 1.92 -1.27 10.26
N SER A 20 0.62 -0.97 10.33
CA SER A 20 -0.39 -1.56 9.45
C SER A 20 -0.69 -0.63 8.25
N ILE A 21 -1.15 -1.19 7.13
CA ILE A 21 -1.70 -0.48 5.97
C ILE A 21 -2.77 0.54 6.40
N THR A 22 -3.62 0.18 7.35
CA THR A 22 -4.64 1.09 7.89
C THR A 22 -4.00 2.34 8.49
N THR A 23 -2.90 2.17 9.25
CA THR A 23 -2.10 3.27 9.76
C THR A 23 -1.43 4.05 8.63
N CYS A 24 -0.84 3.38 7.64
CA CYS A 24 -0.19 4.02 6.49
C CYS A 24 -1.19 4.87 5.67
N LEU A 25 -2.41 4.39 5.44
CA LEU A 25 -3.49 5.13 4.78
C LEU A 25 -3.96 6.34 5.59
N ARG A 26 -3.93 6.24 6.92
CA ARG A 26 -4.22 7.36 7.81
C ARG A 26 -3.10 8.41 7.72
N VAL A 27 -1.83 7.98 7.76
CA VAL A 27 -0.66 8.85 7.59
C VAL A 27 -0.68 9.54 6.23
N PHE A 28 -1.02 8.84 5.15
CA PHE A 28 -1.21 9.42 3.82
C PHE A 28 -2.21 10.58 3.82
N SER A 29 -3.24 10.52 4.67
CA SER A 29 -4.29 11.54 4.77
C SER A 29 -4.03 12.60 5.84
N ASN A 30 -2.88 12.57 6.51
CA ASN A 30 -2.48 13.54 7.52
C ASN A 30 -2.13 14.90 6.89
N ILE A 31 -2.13 15.92 7.74
CA ILE A 31 -1.67 17.25 7.35
C ILE A 31 -0.15 17.25 7.39
N GLU A 32 0.48 17.62 6.28
CA GLU A 32 1.91 17.89 6.21
C GLU A 32 2.16 19.40 6.16
N THR A 33 3.28 19.84 6.76
CA THR A 33 3.71 21.24 6.72
C THR A 33 4.81 21.41 5.69
N LEU A 34 4.55 22.25 4.69
CA LEU A 34 5.49 22.64 3.64
C LEU A 34 6.33 23.82 4.13
N SER A 35 7.53 23.53 4.63
CA SER A 35 8.48 24.51 5.16
C SER A 35 9.87 24.39 4.50
N GLY A 36 10.80 25.28 4.86
CA GLY A 36 12.17 25.26 4.34
C GLY A 36 12.25 25.40 2.81
N GLU A 37 12.90 24.44 2.14
CA GLU A 37 13.05 24.38 0.69
C GLU A 37 11.74 24.02 -0.05
N SER A 38 10.85 23.30 0.63
CA SER A 38 9.57 22.77 0.13
C SER A 38 8.40 23.75 0.25
N LYS A 39 8.65 25.03 0.57
CA LYS A 39 7.61 26.07 0.69
C LYS A 39 6.74 26.18 -0.57
N TYR A 40 5.43 26.34 -0.36
CA TYR A 40 4.44 26.49 -1.42
C TYR A 40 4.52 27.89 -2.06
N TYR A 41 4.44 27.97 -3.38
CA TYR A 41 4.36 29.27 -4.06
C TYR A 41 2.92 29.79 -4.02
N CYS A 42 2.70 30.85 -3.25
CA CYS A 42 1.39 31.48 -3.16
C CYS A 42 1.22 32.53 -4.26
N GLU A 43 0.28 32.32 -5.19
CA GLU A 43 0.00 33.25 -6.29
C GLU A 43 -0.49 34.62 -5.78
N THR A 44 -1.21 34.65 -4.65
CA THR A 44 -1.67 35.90 -4.02
C THR A 44 -0.52 36.69 -3.40
N CYS A 45 0.41 36.02 -2.70
CA CYS A 45 1.57 36.67 -2.07
C CYS A 45 2.75 36.84 -3.03
N ARG A 46 2.68 36.24 -4.24
CA ARG A 46 3.73 36.17 -5.26
C ARG A 46 5.11 35.74 -4.73
N SER A 47 5.13 34.86 -3.72
CA SER A 47 6.34 34.42 -3.03
C SER A 47 6.16 33.03 -2.39
N LYS A 48 7.28 32.36 -2.05
CA LYS A 48 7.28 31.08 -1.33
C LYS A 48 6.87 31.29 0.12
N GLN A 49 5.81 30.63 0.54
CA GLN A 49 5.24 30.72 1.89
C GLN A 49 5.17 29.34 2.52
N GLU A 50 5.19 29.31 3.86
CA GLU A 50 4.86 28.10 4.58
C GLU A 50 3.37 27.79 4.39
N ALA A 51 3.05 26.53 4.17
CA ALA A 51 1.68 26.10 3.92
C ALA A 51 1.45 24.74 4.55
N THR A 52 0.20 24.43 4.84
CA THR A 52 -0.23 23.08 5.19
C THR A 52 -0.87 22.43 3.98
N LYS A 53 -0.47 21.19 3.69
CA LYS A 53 -1.04 20.36 2.63
C LYS A 53 -1.67 19.14 3.25
N ARG A 54 -2.79 18.69 2.68
CA ARG A 54 -3.47 17.46 3.10
C ARG A 54 -4.06 16.78 1.89
N MET A 55 -3.79 15.49 1.75
CA MET A 55 -4.44 14.64 0.75
C MET A 55 -5.63 13.93 1.39
N ARG A 56 -6.70 13.73 0.62
CA ARG A 56 -7.90 12.99 1.06
C ARG A 56 -8.45 12.19 -0.11
N ILE A 57 -8.89 10.99 0.17
CA ILE A 57 -9.57 10.16 -0.82
C ILE A 57 -11.02 10.64 -0.92
N LYS A 58 -11.39 11.24 -2.06
CA LYS A 58 -12.74 11.74 -2.30
C LYS A 58 -13.72 10.64 -2.73
N LYS A 59 -13.25 9.71 -3.55
CA LYS A 59 -14.02 8.58 -4.06
C LYS A 59 -13.16 7.32 -4.03
N LEU A 60 -13.73 6.25 -3.47
CA LEU A 60 -13.09 4.94 -3.38
C LEU A 60 -13.41 4.09 -4.63
N PRO A 61 -12.41 3.49 -5.29
CA PRO A 61 -12.63 2.64 -6.48
C PRO A 61 -13.17 1.26 -6.09
N ARG A 62 -13.74 0.50 -7.03
CA ARG A 62 -14.16 -0.89 -6.74
C ARG A 62 -12.96 -1.78 -6.40
N ILE A 63 -11.90 -1.67 -7.21
CA ILE A 63 -10.61 -2.31 -6.93
C ILE A 63 -9.66 -1.22 -6.46
N LEU A 64 -9.17 -1.35 -5.23
CA LEU A 64 -8.16 -0.48 -4.66
C LEU A 64 -6.80 -1.15 -4.81
N ALA A 65 -5.94 -0.57 -5.64
CA ALA A 65 -4.54 -0.97 -5.77
C ALA A 65 -3.67 -0.13 -4.84
N LEU A 66 -2.97 -0.78 -3.91
CA LEU A 66 -2.01 -0.14 -3.02
C LEU A 66 -0.60 -0.55 -3.42
N HIS A 67 0.23 0.42 -3.79
CA HIS A 67 1.64 0.22 -4.04
C HIS A 67 2.42 0.57 -2.78
N LEU A 68 3.10 -0.42 -2.20
CA LEU A 68 3.88 -0.25 -0.98
C LEU A 68 5.26 0.29 -1.34
N LYS A 69 5.57 1.52 -0.91
CA LYS A 69 6.93 2.04 -0.91
C LYS A 69 7.68 1.40 0.26
N ARG A 70 8.08 0.14 -0.01
CA ARG A 70 8.82 -0.83 0.81
C ARG A 70 9.16 -0.40 2.24
N PHE A 71 8.44 -0.93 3.23
CA PHE A 71 8.89 -1.60 4.47
C PHE A 71 7.71 -2.44 5.02
N LYS A 72 7.96 -3.31 6.02
CA LYS A 72 7.22 -4.56 6.33
C LYS A 72 5.85 -4.34 7.01
N TYR A 73 4.87 -5.20 6.72
CA TYR A 73 3.45 -5.10 7.14
C TYR A 73 3.09 -6.06 8.28
N PHE A 74 2.15 -5.66 9.14
CA PHE A 74 1.40 -6.56 10.01
C PHE A 74 -0.10 -6.33 9.81
N GLU A 75 -0.87 -7.41 9.60
CA GLU A 75 -2.32 -7.36 9.59
C GLU A 75 -2.85 -7.28 11.03
N SER A 76 -3.74 -6.32 11.28
CA SER A 76 -4.51 -6.23 12.51
C SER A 76 -5.98 -6.04 12.15
N GLU A 77 -6.84 -6.90 12.70
CA GLU A 77 -8.29 -6.68 12.67
C GLU A 77 -8.65 -5.43 13.48
N ASP A 78 -9.69 -4.71 13.01
CA ASP A 78 -10.35 -3.53 13.61
C ASP A 78 -9.61 -2.16 13.51
N CYS A 79 -10.19 -0.96 13.23
CA CYS A 79 -11.56 -0.42 13.26
C CYS A 79 -11.71 0.91 12.44
N THR A 80 -12.90 1.09 11.84
CA THR A 80 -13.79 2.29 11.68
C THR A 80 -13.31 3.65 11.13
N ASN A 81 -13.75 3.99 9.89
CA ASN A 81 -14.56 5.19 9.48
C ASN A 81 -14.45 5.43 7.95
N SER A 82 -14.99 4.50 7.14
CA SER A 82 -15.28 4.72 5.72
C SER A 82 -16.38 3.75 5.28
N ASP A 83 -17.37 4.20 4.50
CA ASP A 83 -18.61 3.49 4.14
C ASP A 83 -18.42 2.19 3.34
N ARG A 84 -17.18 1.73 3.10
CA ARG A 84 -16.88 0.61 2.20
C ARG A 84 -15.87 -0.36 2.80
N ILE A 85 -16.28 -1.62 2.89
CA ILE A 85 -15.44 -2.74 3.33
C ILE A 85 -14.71 -3.32 2.12
N TYR A 86 -13.44 -3.64 2.29
CA TYR A 86 -12.60 -4.24 1.26
C TYR A 86 -12.06 -5.59 1.70
N ASP A 87 -11.98 -6.53 0.76
CA ASP A 87 -11.31 -7.81 0.92
C ASP A 87 -10.02 -7.84 0.11
N LEU A 88 -8.95 -8.36 0.71
CA LEU A 88 -7.73 -8.65 -0.04
C LEU A 88 -8.00 -9.82 -1.00
N VAL A 89 -7.78 -9.58 -2.29
CA VAL A 89 -8.03 -10.57 -3.35
C VAL A 89 -6.75 -11.01 -4.06
N SER A 90 -5.72 -10.17 -4.07
CA SER A 90 -4.43 -10.53 -4.65
C SER A 90 -3.31 -9.65 -4.10
N LEU A 91 -2.09 -10.19 -4.14
CA LEU A 91 -0.85 -9.46 -3.88
C LEU A 91 0.23 -9.87 -4.88
N VAL A 92 1.07 -8.91 -5.22
CA VAL A 92 2.29 -9.10 -6.01
C VAL A 92 3.45 -9.06 -5.03
N VAL A 93 4.23 -10.12 -4.99
CA VAL A 93 5.41 -10.25 -4.13
C VAL A 93 6.65 -10.00 -4.97
N HIS A 94 7.55 -9.17 -4.45
CA HIS A 94 8.90 -9.05 -4.97
C HIS A 94 9.85 -9.91 -4.13
N CYS A 95 10.46 -10.91 -4.76
CA CYS A 95 11.48 -11.77 -4.20
C CYS A 95 12.86 -11.21 -4.57
N GLY A 96 13.42 -10.38 -3.70
CA GLY A 96 14.71 -9.76 -3.97
C GLY A 96 15.09 -8.64 -3.01
N ILE A 97 16.39 -8.47 -2.82
CA ILE A 97 16.95 -7.48 -1.88
C ILE A 97 16.85 -6.07 -2.46
N GLY A 98 17.21 -5.90 -3.73
CA GLY A 98 17.29 -4.61 -4.41
C GLY A 98 16.17 -4.38 -5.43
N PRO A 99 15.94 -3.14 -5.86
CA PRO A 99 14.89 -2.81 -6.83
C PRO A 99 15.24 -3.23 -8.27
N ASN A 100 16.53 -3.43 -8.58
CA ASN A 100 17.01 -3.68 -9.94
C ASN A 100 17.16 -5.17 -10.27
N ARG A 101 17.00 -6.05 -9.27
CA ARG A 101 17.17 -7.50 -9.39
C ARG A 101 16.24 -8.17 -8.40
N GLY A 102 15.42 -9.07 -8.91
CA GLY A 102 14.51 -9.89 -8.13
C GLY A 102 13.64 -10.71 -9.06
N HIS A 103 12.71 -11.43 -8.46
CA HIS A 103 11.70 -12.23 -9.10
C HIS A 103 10.32 -11.78 -8.62
N TYR A 104 9.29 -11.90 -9.45
CA TYR A 104 7.94 -11.51 -9.08
C TYR A 104 7.00 -12.70 -9.13
N ILE A 105 6.30 -12.93 -8.03
CA ILE A 105 5.24 -13.94 -7.95
C ILE A 105 3.91 -13.23 -7.62
N ALA A 106 2.81 -13.86 -8.02
CA ALA A 106 1.48 -13.35 -7.75
C ALA A 106 0.72 -14.34 -6.86
N VAL A 107 0.17 -13.84 -5.76
CA VAL A 107 -0.71 -14.63 -4.90
C VAL A 107 -2.14 -14.13 -5.10
N VAL A 108 -3.06 -15.04 -5.36
CA VAL A 108 -4.45 -14.73 -5.75
C VAL A 108 -5.42 -15.57 -4.94
N LYS A 109 -6.48 -14.95 -4.42
CA LYS A 109 -7.61 -15.62 -3.77
C LYS A 109 -8.66 -15.97 -4.81
N ARG A 110 -8.98 -17.25 -4.95
CA ARG A 110 -10.03 -17.74 -5.83
C ARG A 110 -10.85 -18.81 -5.11
N ASP A 111 -12.17 -18.66 -5.12
CA ASP A 111 -13.11 -19.63 -4.53
C ASP A 111 -12.77 -20.00 -3.07
N GLY A 112 -12.31 -19.00 -2.30
CA GLY A 112 -11.92 -19.16 -0.89
C GLY A 112 -10.53 -19.79 -0.67
N SER A 113 -9.83 -20.19 -1.73
CA SER A 113 -8.48 -20.75 -1.67
C SER A 113 -7.44 -19.76 -2.18
N TRP A 114 -6.25 -19.76 -1.59
CA TRP A 114 -5.13 -18.96 -2.08
C TRP A 114 -4.25 -19.79 -3.01
N LEU A 115 -3.84 -19.18 -4.12
CA LEU A 115 -2.98 -19.78 -5.13
C LEU A 115 -1.76 -18.88 -5.33
N VAL A 116 -0.57 -19.48 -5.42
CA VAL A 116 0.66 -18.82 -5.82
C VAL A 116 0.90 -19.12 -7.29
N PHE A 117 1.10 -18.07 -8.07
CA PHE A 117 1.50 -18.12 -9.47
C PHE A 117 2.95 -17.66 -9.55
N ASP A 118 3.83 -18.58 -9.94
CA ASP A 118 5.25 -18.36 -10.13
C ASP A 118 5.62 -18.82 -11.56
N ASP A 119 5.68 -17.87 -12.49
CA ASP A 119 5.89 -18.11 -13.92
C ASP A 119 4.98 -19.21 -14.51
N GLU A 120 5.52 -20.40 -14.72
CA GLU A 120 4.83 -21.57 -15.27
C GLU A 120 4.17 -22.47 -14.22
N THR A 121 4.45 -22.26 -12.93
CA THR A 121 3.94 -23.08 -11.84
C THR A 121 2.79 -22.40 -11.11
N VAL A 122 1.84 -23.22 -10.65
CA VAL A 122 0.70 -22.79 -9.85
C VAL A 122 0.53 -23.74 -8.69
N ASP A 123 0.72 -23.22 -7.49
CA ASP A 123 0.67 -23.98 -6.24
C ASP A 123 -0.41 -23.45 -5.31
N ARG A 124 -0.95 -24.31 -4.45
CA ARG A 124 -1.88 -23.89 -3.39
C ARG A 124 -1.09 -23.31 -2.23
N LEU A 125 -1.52 -22.14 -1.76
CA LEU A 125 -0.97 -21.53 -0.56
C LEU A 125 -1.83 -21.90 0.66
N ASP A 126 -1.19 -22.46 1.69
CA ASP A 126 -1.82 -22.57 3.00
C ASP A 126 -1.87 -21.17 3.64
N PRO A 127 -3.03 -20.70 4.14
CA PRO A 127 -3.16 -19.41 4.83
C PRO A 127 -2.14 -19.21 5.96
N SER A 128 -1.64 -20.29 6.57
CA SER A 128 -0.62 -20.23 7.62
C SER A 128 0.73 -19.74 7.11
N ASN A 129 1.03 -19.92 5.81
CA ASN A 129 2.26 -19.45 5.18
C ASN A 129 2.15 -18.00 4.66
N PHE A 130 0.99 -17.36 4.80
CA PHE A 130 0.80 -15.98 4.32
C PHE A 130 1.72 -14.99 5.04
N GLU A 131 2.14 -15.32 6.28
CA GLU A 131 3.08 -14.53 7.07
C GLU A 131 4.48 -14.40 6.42
N GLU A 132 4.84 -15.34 5.54
CA GLU A 132 6.11 -15.30 4.82
C GLU A 132 6.18 -14.09 3.86
N PHE A 133 5.03 -13.63 3.34
CA PHE A 133 4.95 -12.50 2.41
C PHE A 133 4.84 -11.13 3.08
N TYR A 134 4.72 -11.08 4.41
CA TYR A 134 4.72 -9.85 5.22
C TYR A 134 6.13 -9.27 5.39
N GLY A 135 7.15 -10.03 5.00
CA GLY A 135 8.55 -9.60 4.98
C GLY A 135 9.25 -9.72 6.33
N VAL A 136 8.66 -10.33 7.36
CA VAL A 136 9.23 -10.42 8.72
C VAL A 136 10.24 -11.58 8.85
N SER A 137 11.23 -11.69 7.96
CA SER A 137 12.38 -12.54 8.23
C SER A 137 13.40 -11.76 9.07
N HIS A 138 13.53 -12.17 10.33
CA HIS A 138 14.59 -11.78 11.26
C HIS A 138 15.84 -12.68 11.09
N ASP A 139 16.00 -13.30 9.92
CA ASP A 139 17.09 -14.21 9.60
C ASP A 139 17.82 -13.75 8.33
N LEU A 140 19.12 -13.47 8.50
CA LEU A 140 20.09 -12.97 7.51
C LEU A 140 20.38 -13.89 6.31
N GLY A 141 19.46 -14.81 5.93
CA GLY A 141 19.75 -15.84 4.94
C GLY A 141 18.65 -16.18 3.94
N ARG A 142 17.40 -15.75 4.13
CA ARG A 142 16.33 -15.96 3.14
C ARG A 142 16.18 -14.70 2.28
N GLN A 143 16.08 -14.90 0.96
CA GLN A 143 15.76 -13.82 0.03
C GLN A 143 14.50 -13.12 0.54
N SER A 144 14.52 -11.79 0.63
CA SER A 144 13.37 -11.05 1.16
C SER A 144 12.23 -11.11 0.14
N GLU A 145 11.25 -11.97 0.41
CA GLU A 145 9.97 -12.00 -0.27
C GLU A 145 9.09 -10.99 0.44
N THR A 146 8.78 -9.90 -0.25
CA THR A 146 7.98 -8.82 0.33
C THR A 146 6.82 -8.47 -0.59
N SER A 147 5.63 -8.41 -0.02
CA SER A 147 4.46 -7.82 -0.70
C SER A 147 4.81 -6.41 -1.21
N TYR A 148 4.50 -6.16 -2.47
CA TYR A 148 4.85 -4.93 -3.18
C TYR A 148 3.61 -4.18 -3.67
N ILE A 149 2.66 -4.89 -4.26
CA ILE A 149 1.37 -4.33 -4.69
C ILE A 149 0.26 -5.18 -4.11
N LEU A 150 -0.73 -4.55 -3.49
CA LEU A 150 -1.89 -5.20 -2.91
C LEU A 150 -3.16 -4.78 -3.66
N PHE A 151 -4.01 -5.76 -3.96
CA PHE A 151 -5.30 -5.54 -4.61
C PHE A 151 -6.42 -5.90 -3.65
N TYR A 152 -7.22 -4.90 -3.35
CA TYR A 152 -8.40 -4.99 -2.50
C TYR A 152 -9.66 -4.81 -3.35
N GLU A 153 -10.64 -5.70 -3.22
CA GLU A 153 -11.97 -5.57 -3.85
C GLU A 153 -12.99 -5.12 -2.81
N SER A 154 -13.82 -4.13 -3.16
CA SER A 154 -14.92 -3.70 -2.30
C SER A 154 -16.03 -4.74 -2.20
N ARG A 155 -16.55 -4.97 -1.00
CA ARG A 155 -17.71 -5.84 -0.76
C ARG A 155 -19.03 -5.25 -1.27
N ASP A 156 -19.09 -3.93 -1.48
CA ASP A 156 -20.28 -3.25 -1.97
C ASP A 156 -20.43 -3.40 -3.49
N VAL A 157 -21.67 -3.67 -3.93
CA VAL A 157 -22.11 -3.68 -5.34
C VAL A 157 -22.40 -2.27 -5.82
#